data_AF-A0A6I1J9A2-F1
#
_entry.id   AF-A0A6I1J9A2-F1
#
_cell.length_a   1.000
_cell.length_b   1.000
_cell.length_c   1.000
_cell.angle_alpha   90.00
_cell.angle_beta   90.00
_cell.angle_gamma   90.00
#
_symmetry.space_group_name_H-M   'P 1'
#
loop_
_entity.id
_entity.type
_entity.pdbx_description
1 polymer ?
#
loop_
_entity_poly.entity_id
_entity_poly.type
_entity_poly.pdbx_seq_one_letter_code
_entity_poly.pdbx_strand_id
1 'polypeptide(L)'
;MDADVIVVGAGLAGLVATAELAEAGRRVILLDQEGEQNIGGQAFWSFGGLFFVDSPEQRRMGIRDSFDLAWQDWQGTAGFDRSEDDWARRWAEAYVHFAHGEKRAWLHGRGVRWFPLVGWAERGGGLATGHGNSVPRFHVTWGTGPGLVAPFVDRVRAAAERGLVSLRFRHRVNGLTTSGGVIDGVEGDILEPTSVPRGAASSRVATGSFALKAQAVLVTSGGIGGNFDLVRKNWPERLGKLPDFLVSGVPAHVDGRMQLITEEAGGRLVNRDRMWHYVEGIRNHDPIWPHHGIRILPGPSSIWLDATGKRLPAPNFPGFDTLSSLEHIVKSGHGYSWFVLSRAIIKKEFALSGSEQNPDLTNKSITGVLSRLGKGLPPPVQAFLDKGADFIVDADIRSLGRRMNELVGTSLIDPEALEQEVQARDRQIDNPFCKDM
;
A
#
# COMPACT_ATOMS: atom_id res chain seq x y z
N MET A 1 -7.82 -21.55 30.39
CA MET A 1 -7.30 -20.82 29.21
C MET A 1 -7.94 -21.41 27.97
N ASP A 2 -8.53 -20.56 27.15
CA ASP A 2 -9.26 -20.94 25.92
C ASP A 2 -8.31 -21.33 24.79
N ALA A 3 -7.13 -20.74 24.76
CA ALA A 3 -6.05 -21.03 23.82
C ALA A 3 -4.69 -20.76 24.47
N ASP A 4 -3.61 -21.16 23.77
CA ASP A 4 -2.26 -20.77 24.18
C ASP A 4 -2.00 -19.32 23.73
N VAL A 5 -2.48 -18.95 22.54
CA VAL A 5 -2.33 -17.60 21.98
C VAL A 5 -3.65 -17.11 21.34
N ILE A 6 -3.96 -15.83 21.53
CA ILE A 6 -5.01 -15.13 20.77
C ILE A 6 -4.36 -14.19 19.77
N VAL A 7 -4.78 -14.25 18.51
CA VAL A 7 -4.33 -13.35 17.44
C VAL A 7 -5.51 -12.48 17.01
N VAL A 8 -5.32 -11.15 17.02
CA VAL A 8 -6.36 -10.17 16.70
C VAL A 8 -6.08 -9.55 15.33
N GLY A 9 -6.88 -9.94 14.33
CA GLY A 9 -6.82 -9.49 12.95
C GLY A 9 -6.34 -10.60 12.00
N ALA A 10 -7.20 -11.01 11.07
CA ALA A 10 -6.95 -12.03 10.05
C ALA A 10 -6.32 -11.44 8.78
N GLY A 11 -5.51 -10.38 8.91
CA GLY A 11 -4.62 -9.87 7.87
C GLY A 11 -3.39 -10.76 7.67
N LEU A 12 -2.52 -10.43 6.70
CA LEU A 12 -1.31 -11.23 6.42
C LEU A 12 -0.44 -11.48 7.67
N ALA A 13 -0.20 -10.46 8.50
CA ALA A 13 0.59 -10.63 9.72
C ALA A 13 -0.03 -11.63 10.70
N GLY A 14 -1.34 -11.56 10.92
CA GLY A 14 -2.05 -12.48 11.79
C GLY A 14 -2.11 -13.91 11.22
N LEU A 15 -2.26 -14.04 9.90
CA LEU A 15 -2.23 -15.34 9.22
C LEU A 15 -0.86 -16.00 9.29
N VAL A 16 0.22 -15.24 9.09
CA VAL A 16 1.59 -15.73 9.25
C VAL A 16 1.83 -16.18 10.69
N ALA A 17 1.52 -15.32 11.67
CA ALA A 17 1.69 -15.66 13.09
C ALA A 17 0.89 -16.90 13.50
N THR A 18 -0.37 -16.99 13.07
CA THR A 18 -1.25 -18.14 13.35
C THR A 18 -0.70 -19.42 12.72
N ALA A 19 -0.21 -19.35 11.47
CA ALA A 19 0.38 -20.50 10.79
C ALA A 19 1.65 -20.98 11.51
N GLU A 20 2.58 -20.09 11.87
CA GLU A 20 3.80 -20.44 12.61
C GLU A 20 3.48 -21.06 13.98
N LEU A 21 2.55 -20.46 14.73
CA LEU A 21 2.13 -20.97 16.04
C LEU A 21 1.49 -22.35 15.95
N ALA A 22 0.64 -22.57 14.93
CA ALA A 22 0.01 -23.86 14.70
C ALA A 22 1.01 -24.93 14.22
N GLU A 23 1.98 -24.57 13.38
CA GLU A 23 3.09 -25.45 12.97
C GLU A 23 3.97 -25.83 14.18
N ALA A 24 4.10 -24.94 15.17
CA ALA A 24 4.72 -25.22 16.46
C ALA A 24 3.81 -25.96 17.46
N GLY A 25 2.62 -26.43 17.04
CA GLY A 25 1.71 -27.22 17.85
C GLY A 25 0.92 -26.44 18.91
N ARG A 26 0.86 -25.11 18.81
CA ARG A 26 0.10 -24.26 19.75
C ARG A 26 -1.37 -24.16 19.34
N ARG A 27 -2.25 -24.08 20.34
CA ARG A 27 -3.67 -23.78 20.14
C ARG A 27 -3.85 -22.28 20.01
N VAL A 28 -4.46 -21.84 18.91
CA VAL A 28 -4.63 -20.42 18.57
C VAL A 28 -6.10 -20.08 18.36
N ILE A 29 -6.55 -18.96 18.91
CA ILE A 29 -7.82 -18.33 18.48
C ILE A 29 -7.46 -17.13 17.60
N LEU A 30 -7.92 -17.13 16.35
CA LEU A 30 -7.79 -16.01 15.43
C LEU A 30 -9.12 -15.25 15.36
N LEU A 31 -9.12 -13.99 15.80
CA LEU A 31 -10.29 -13.11 15.83
C LEU A 31 -10.23 -12.11 14.69
N ASP A 32 -11.37 -11.82 14.08
CA ASP A 32 -11.52 -10.68 13.18
C ASP A 32 -12.93 -10.09 13.29
N GLN A 33 -13.04 -8.75 13.20
CA GLN A 33 -14.34 -8.07 13.20
C GLN A 33 -15.08 -8.24 11.86
N GLU A 34 -14.35 -8.41 10.77
CA GLU A 34 -14.93 -8.66 9.46
C GLU A 34 -15.43 -10.09 9.30
N GLY A 35 -16.25 -10.31 8.27
CA GLY A 35 -16.65 -11.64 7.85
C GLY A 35 -15.50 -12.42 7.21
N GLU A 36 -15.65 -13.74 7.13
CA GLU A 36 -14.65 -14.67 6.59
C GLU A 36 -14.18 -14.31 5.17
N GLN A 37 -15.07 -13.73 4.36
CA GLN A 37 -14.76 -13.27 3.02
C GLN A 37 -13.69 -12.18 2.97
N ASN A 38 -13.32 -11.56 4.09
CA ASN A 38 -12.24 -10.57 4.19
C ASN A 38 -10.91 -11.15 4.68
N ILE A 39 -10.79 -12.46 4.90
CA ILE A 39 -9.52 -13.09 5.30
C ILE A 39 -8.36 -12.67 4.39
N GLY A 40 -7.24 -12.25 4.98
CA GLY A 40 -6.13 -11.58 4.30
C GLY A 40 -6.11 -10.06 4.50
N GLY A 41 -7.24 -9.46 4.89
CA GLY A 41 -7.38 -8.02 5.13
C GLY A 41 -6.89 -7.17 3.97
N GLN A 42 -6.25 -6.04 4.26
CA GLN A 42 -5.68 -5.14 3.26
C GLN A 42 -4.66 -5.83 2.33
N ALA A 43 -3.92 -6.84 2.82
CA ALA A 43 -2.87 -7.49 2.03
C ALA A 43 -3.43 -8.21 0.79
N PHE A 44 -4.70 -8.62 0.80
CA PHE A 44 -5.39 -9.18 -0.36
C PHE A 44 -5.46 -8.19 -1.54
N TRP A 45 -5.60 -6.89 -1.25
CA TRP A 45 -5.73 -5.84 -2.26
C TRP A 45 -4.39 -5.33 -2.80
N SER A 46 -3.29 -5.78 -2.21
CA SER A 46 -1.94 -5.35 -2.59
C SER A 46 -1.56 -5.78 -4.00
N PHE A 47 -0.76 -4.96 -4.69
CA PHE A 47 -0.03 -5.38 -5.90
C PHE A 47 0.90 -6.58 -5.65
N GLY A 48 1.20 -6.91 -4.39
CA GLY A 48 2.02 -8.06 -4.01
C GLY A 48 3.52 -7.78 -4.04
N GLY A 49 3.91 -6.50 -3.93
CA GLY A 49 5.30 -6.08 -3.87
C GLY A 49 6.02 -6.55 -2.61
N LEU A 50 7.23 -7.10 -2.78
CA LEU A 50 8.08 -7.58 -1.71
C LEU A 50 9.49 -7.01 -1.85
N PHE A 51 10.02 -6.56 -0.72
CA PHE A 51 11.41 -6.11 -0.58
C PHE A 51 12.33 -7.33 -0.37
N PHE A 52 13.25 -7.56 -1.31
CA PHE A 52 14.39 -8.48 -1.16
C PHE A 52 15.68 -7.75 -1.49
N VAL A 53 16.77 -8.22 -0.89
CA VAL A 53 18.11 -7.64 -1.03
C VAL A 53 19.07 -8.70 -1.55
N ASP A 54 19.80 -8.38 -2.61
CA ASP A 54 20.74 -9.30 -3.28
C ASP A 54 20.12 -10.66 -3.68
N SER A 55 18.89 -10.61 -4.18
CA SER A 55 18.12 -11.80 -4.57
C SER A 55 18.65 -12.46 -5.85
N PRO A 56 18.35 -13.76 -6.08
CA PRO A 56 18.64 -14.41 -7.36
C PRO A 56 18.05 -13.68 -8.57
N GLU A 57 16.87 -13.08 -8.41
CA GLU A 57 16.20 -12.27 -9.42
C GLU A 57 16.98 -10.99 -9.74
N GLN A 58 17.48 -10.27 -8.72
CA GLN A 58 18.34 -9.10 -8.90
C GLN A 58 19.64 -9.47 -9.62
N ARG A 59 20.33 -10.53 -9.17
CA ARG A 59 21.57 -11.00 -9.78
C ARG A 59 21.40 -11.39 -11.25
N ARG A 60 20.28 -12.06 -11.57
CA ARG A 60 19.95 -12.44 -12.96
C ARG A 60 19.75 -11.22 -13.87
N MET A 61 19.28 -10.10 -13.31
CA MET A 61 19.13 -8.83 -14.01
C MET A 61 20.42 -7.98 -14.00
N GLY A 62 21.52 -8.49 -13.45
CA GLY A 62 22.79 -7.76 -13.35
C GLY A 62 22.79 -6.67 -12.28
N ILE A 63 21.80 -6.64 -11.39
CA ILE A 63 21.72 -5.70 -10.27
C ILE A 63 22.68 -6.19 -9.18
N ARG A 64 23.62 -5.33 -8.78
CA ARG A 64 24.54 -5.59 -7.66
C ARG A 64 23.99 -4.92 -6.42
N ASP A 65 23.71 -5.71 -5.39
CA ASP A 65 23.11 -5.24 -4.15
C ASP A 65 23.83 -5.89 -2.96
N SER A 66 23.63 -5.35 -1.76
CA SER A 66 24.20 -5.88 -0.52
C SER A 66 23.36 -5.46 0.67
N PHE A 67 23.55 -6.16 1.79
CA PHE A 67 22.98 -5.75 3.07
C PHE A 67 23.36 -4.29 3.41
N ASP A 68 24.64 -3.93 3.34
CA ASP A 68 25.12 -2.60 3.73
C ASP A 68 24.47 -1.48 2.90
N LEU A 69 24.33 -1.69 1.59
CA LEU A 69 23.69 -0.73 0.71
C LEU A 69 22.18 -0.61 1.02
N ALA A 70 21.50 -1.73 1.19
CA ALA A 70 20.08 -1.74 1.55
C ALA A 70 19.84 -1.12 2.93
N TRP A 71 20.76 -1.31 3.87
CA TRP A 71 20.69 -0.74 5.20
C TRP A 71 20.95 0.77 5.20
N GLN A 72 21.89 1.26 4.39
CA GLN A 72 22.07 2.70 4.16
C GLN A 72 20.79 3.34 3.61
N ASP A 73 20.23 2.76 2.54
CA ASP A 73 19.00 3.22 1.90
C ASP A 73 17.80 3.22 2.88
N TRP A 74 17.69 2.16 3.69
CA TRP A 74 16.65 2.06 4.71
C TRP A 74 16.78 3.16 5.77
N GLN A 75 17.99 3.41 6.27
CA GLN A 75 18.24 4.46 7.26
C GLN A 75 17.93 5.85 6.70
N GLY A 76 18.33 6.13 5.46
CA GLY A 76 18.05 7.40 4.78
C GLY A 76 16.54 7.65 4.59
N THR A 77 15.76 6.59 4.37
CA THR A 77 14.30 6.68 4.25
C THR A 77 13.59 6.73 5.60
N ALA A 78 14.01 5.92 6.57
CA ALA A 78 13.31 5.77 7.84
C ALA A 78 13.44 7.01 8.73
N GLY A 79 14.57 7.74 8.61
CA GLY A 79 14.85 8.94 9.39
C GLY A 79 14.77 8.64 10.89
N PHE A 80 15.65 7.79 11.42
CA PHE A 80 15.71 7.43 12.85
C PHE A 80 16.21 8.60 13.72
N ASP A 81 15.50 9.72 13.68
CA ASP A 81 15.85 11.03 14.21
C ASP A 81 15.24 11.33 15.59
N ARG A 82 14.44 10.40 16.15
CA ARG A 82 13.80 10.55 17.47
C ARG A 82 14.40 9.61 18.50
N SER A 83 14.40 10.03 19.77
CA SER A 83 14.86 9.19 20.90
C SER A 83 13.99 7.95 21.12
N GLU A 84 12.77 7.94 20.59
CA GLU A 84 11.84 6.82 20.67
C GLU A 84 12.03 5.72 19.62
N ASP A 85 12.95 5.92 18.66
CA ASP A 85 13.14 5.05 17.48
C ASP A 85 13.96 3.78 17.73
N ASP A 86 14.41 3.52 18.97
CA ASP A 86 15.26 2.36 19.28
C ASP A 86 14.67 1.03 18.80
N TRP A 87 13.38 0.80 19.05
CA TRP A 87 12.70 -0.42 18.58
C TRP A 87 12.46 -0.40 17.07
N ALA A 88 12.20 0.77 16.48
CA ALA A 88 12.03 0.90 15.03
C ALA A 88 13.33 0.56 14.29
N ARG A 89 14.49 1.01 14.81
CA ARG A 89 15.81 0.71 14.26
C ARG A 89 16.14 -0.77 14.36
N ARG A 90 15.94 -1.38 15.54
CA ARG A 90 16.18 -2.82 15.75
C ARG A 90 15.31 -3.69 14.85
N TRP A 91 14.02 -3.35 14.74
CA TRP A 91 13.10 -4.07 13.87
C TRP A 91 13.51 -3.92 12.40
N ALA A 92 13.86 -2.71 11.96
CA ALA A 92 14.29 -2.44 10.60
C ALA A 92 15.55 -3.20 10.22
N GLU A 93 16.58 -3.16 11.07
CA GLU A 93 17.84 -3.89 10.84
C GLU A 93 17.59 -5.40 10.75
N ALA A 94 16.80 -5.96 11.67
CA ALA A 94 16.39 -7.35 11.63
C ALA A 94 15.60 -7.70 10.36
N TYR A 95 14.71 -6.81 9.90
CA TYR A 95 13.96 -7.01 8.67
C TYR A 95 14.84 -6.95 7.42
N VAL A 96 15.83 -6.06 7.36
CA VAL A 96 16.79 -5.98 6.24
C VAL A 96 17.67 -7.23 6.22
N HIS A 97 18.13 -7.72 7.38
CA HIS A 97 18.82 -9.00 7.49
C HIS A 97 17.95 -10.16 6.97
N PHE A 98 16.69 -10.22 7.40
CA PHE A 98 15.74 -11.22 6.92
C PHE A 98 15.52 -11.13 5.40
N ALA A 99 15.36 -9.92 4.86
CA ALA A 99 15.15 -9.66 3.44
C ALA A 99 16.37 -9.97 2.56
N HIS A 100 17.58 -9.84 3.12
CA HIS A 100 18.84 -10.24 2.47
C HIS A 100 19.08 -11.75 2.58
N GLY A 101 18.73 -12.33 3.72
CA GLY A 101 18.93 -13.74 4.01
C GLY A 101 17.73 -14.61 3.64
N GLU A 102 17.11 -15.20 4.66
CA GLU A 102 16.23 -16.34 4.48
C GLU A 102 14.85 -16.03 3.87
N LYS A 103 14.37 -14.77 3.92
CA LYS A 103 12.97 -14.42 3.57
C LYS A 103 12.52 -14.99 2.23
N ARG A 104 13.35 -14.84 1.20
CA ARG A 104 13.03 -15.29 -0.16
C ARG A 104 12.96 -16.82 -0.22
N ALA A 105 13.91 -17.54 0.40
CA ALA A 105 13.87 -19.00 0.45
C ALA A 105 12.69 -19.52 1.29
N TRP A 106 12.41 -18.91 2.43
CA TRP A 106 11.30 -19.23 3.32
C TRP A 106 9.95 -19.05 2.61
N LEU A 107 9.70 -17.90 1.99
CA LEU A 107 8.48 -17.65 1.22
C LEU A 107 8.34 -18.63 0.04
N HIS A 108 9.43 -18.94 -0.65
CA HIS A 108 9.41 -19.93 -1.73
C HIS A 108 9.00 -21.31 -1.24
N GLY A 109 9.57 -21.76 -0.11
CA GLY A 109 9.22 -23.01 0.57
C GLY A 109 7.76 -23.05 1.02
N ARG A 110 7.16 -21.88 1.29
CA ARG A 110 5.73 -21.77 1.59
C ARG A 110 4.82 -21.77 0.37
N GLY A 111 5.36 -21.70 -0.84
CA GLY A 111 4.61 -21.76 -2.09
C GLY A 111 4.46 -20.41 -2.80
N VAL A 112 5.03 -19.34 -2.24
CA VAL A 112 5.05 -18.03 -2.90
C VAL A 112 6.00 -18.07 -4.10
N ARG A 113 5.61 -17.39 -5.17
CA ARG A 113 6.40 -17.26 -6.41
C ARG A 113 6.42 -15.80 -6.82
N TRP A 114 7.37 -15.41 -7.66
CA TRP A 114 7.56 -14.03 -8.09
C TRP A 114 7.57 -13.91 -9.60
N PHE A 115 7.14 -12.75 -10.07
CA PHE A 115 7.41 -12.31 -11.42
C PHE A 115 8.92 -12.07 -11.57
N PRO A 116 9.55 -12.47 -12.69
CA PRO A 116 11.01 -12.49 -12.80
C PRO A 116 11.66 -11.11 -12.93
N LEU A 117 10.88 -10.06 -13.17
CA LEU A 117 11.38 -8.69 -13.27
C LEU A 117 11.36 -7.99 -11.91
N VAL A 118 12.51 -7.41 -11.55
CA VAL A 118 12.69 -6.57 -10.37
C VAL A 118 12.54 -5.11 -10.79
N GLY A 119 11.65 -4.41 -10.10
CA GLY A 119 11.31 -3.02 -10.40
C GLY A 119 11.71 -2.04 -9.31
N TRP A 120 11.36 -0.79 -9.56
CA TRP A 120 11.33 0.28 -8.58
C TRP A 120 9.90 0.40 -8.06
N ALA A 121 9.71 0.39 -6.74
CA ALA A 121 8.48 0.90 -6.16
C ALA A 121 8.50 2.43 -6.25
N GLU A 122 9.58 2.98 -5.71
CA GLU A 122 10.01 4.37 -5.82
C GLU A 122 11.55 4.36 -5.86
N ARG A 123 12.12 5.29 -6.64
CA ARG A 123 13.58 5.46 -6.70
C ARG A 123 14.11 6.22 -5.48
N GLY A 124 13.33 7.18 -5.00
CA GLY A 124 13.77 8.24 -4.09
C GLY A 124 14.57 9.32 -4.79
N GLY A 125 14.71 10.45 -4.11
CA GLY A 125 15.37 11.65 -4.61
C GLY A 125 16.37 12.21 -3.60
N GLY A 126 17.42 12.87 -4.10
CA GLY A 126 18.38 13.60 -3.29
C GLY A 126 19.79 12.99 -3.27
N LEU A 127 20.40 12.94 -2.08
CA LEU A 127 21.78 12.50 -1.84
C LEU A 127 21.85 11.02 -1.44
N ALA A 128 23.05 10.44 -1.45
CA ALA A 128 23.28 9.03 -1.11
C ALA A 128 22.80 8.61 0.30
N THR A 129 22.63 9.57 1.21
CA THR A 129 22.13 9.35 2.59
C THR A 129 20.66 9.76 2.74
N GLY A 130 20.00 10.15 1.66
CA GLY A 130 18.63 10.63 1.65
C GLY A 130 17.61 9.52 1.38
N HIS A 131 16.39 9.93 1.08
CA HIS A 131 15.28 9.03 0.78
C HIS A 131 15.50 8.26 -0.53
N GLY A 132 15.24 6.96 -0.53
CA GLY A 132 15.23 6.16 -1.75
C GLY A 132 15.90 4.80 -1.66
N ASN A 133 15.95 4.15 -2.82
CA ASN A 133 16.76 2.96 -3.04
C ASN A 133 17.88 3.29 -4.03
N SER A 134 19.07 2.79 -3.76
CA SER A 134 20.20 2.88 -4.68
C SER A 134 20.08 1.90 -5.86
N VAL A 135 19.31 0.81 -5.70
CA VAL A 135 19.06 -0.21 -6.73
C VAL A 135 17.61 -0.75 -6.67
N PRO A 136 17.08 -1.35 -7.75
CA PRO A 136 15.73 -1.93 -7.74
C PRO A 136 15.63 -3.10 -6.74
N ARG A 137 14.63 -3.05 -5.83
CA ARG A 137 14.34 -4.09 -4.81
C ARG A 137 12.87 -4.50 -4.72
N PHE A 138 12.03 -4.04 -5.64
CA PHE A 138 10.61 -4.32 -5.64
C PHE A 138 10.29 -5.58 -6.47
N HIS A 139 9.94 -6.67 -5.78
CA HIS A 139 9.64 -7.96 -6.38
C HIS A 139 8.14 -8.21 -6.36
N VAL A 140 7.51 -8.40 -7.52
CA VAL A 140 6.06 -8.62 -7.59
C VAL A 140 5.75 -10.10 -7.38
N THR A 141 4.88 -10.40 -6.42
CA THR A 141 4.37 -11.75 -6.19
C THR A 141 3.54 -12.22 -7.39
N TRP A 142 3.78 -13.44 -7.85
CA TRP A 142 2.93 -14.09 -8.86
C TRP A 142 1.57 -14.44 -8.24
N GLY A 143 0.52 -13.78 -8.71
CA GLY A 143 -0.79 -13.78 -8.05
C GLY A 143 -1.04 -12.56 -7.16
N THR A 144 -0.16 -11.55 -7.15
CA THR A 144 -0.27 -10.30 -6.36
C THR A 144 -0.56 -10.56 -4.87
N GLY A 145 -1.33 -9.68 -4.20
CA GLY A 145 -1.77 -9.85 -2.82
C GLY A 145 -2.44 -11.20 -2.52
N PRO A 146 -3.41 -11.67 -3.33
CA PRO A 146 -4.04 -12.98 -3.13
C PRO A 146 -3.04 -14.14 -3.19
N GLY A 147 -2.07 -14.09 -4.12
CA GLY A 147 -1.01 -15.07 -4.25
C GLY A 147 -0.04 -15.11 -3.07
N LEU A 148 0.14 -13.98 -2.38
CA LEU A 148 0.93 -13.88 -1.15
C LEU A 148 0.16 -14.40 0.07
N VAL A 149 -1.13 -14.12 0.15
CA VAL A 149 -1.99 -14.48 1.29
C VAL A 149 -2.38 -15.96 1.28
N ALA A 150 -2.71 -16.52 0.11
CA ALA A 150 -3.28 -17.86 -0.02
C ALA A 150 -2.50 -18.97 0.72
N PRO A 151 -1.15 -19.05 0.61
CA PRO A 151 -0.41 -20.12 1.29
C PRO A 151 -0.53 -20.13 2.81
N PHE A 152 -0.77 -18.97 3.42
CA PHE A 152 -0.99 -18.87 4.87
C PHE A 152 -2.44 -19.16 5.23
N VAL A 153 -3.40 -18.74 4.41
CA VAL A 153 -4.81 -19.12 4.58
C VAL A 153 -4.97 -20.64 4.55
N ASP A 154 -4.36 -21.31 3.58
CA ASP A 154 -4.45 -22.77 3.44
C ASP A 154 -3.91 -23.49 4.69
N ARG A 155 -2.78 -23.02 5.23
CA ARG A 155 -2.17 -23.57 6.45
C ARG A 155 -3.03 -23.34 7.68
N VAL A 156 -3.57 -22.14 7.84
CA VAL A 156 -4.45 -21.78 8.95
C VAL A 156 -5.74 -22.61 8.90
N ARG A 157 -6.33 -22.79 7.72
CA ARG A 157 -7.53 -23.64 7.53
C ARG A 157 -7.22 -25.11 7.84
N ALA A 158 -6.12 -25.65 7.33
CA ALA A 158 -5.70 -27.02 7.64
C ALA A 158 -5.42 -27.21 9.15
N ALA A 159 -4.90 -26.19 9.83
CA ALA A 159 -4.72 -26.23 11.28
C ALA A 159 -6.05 -26.15 12.04
N ALA A 160 -7.05 -25.43 11.50
CA ALA A 160 -8.40 -25.41 12.06
C ALA A 160 -9.09 -26.76 11.92
N GLU A 161 -8.94 -27.46 10.79
CA GLU A 161 -9.43 -28.83 10.60
C GLU A 161 -8.80 -29.82 11.59
N ARG A 162 -7.53 -29.61 11.97
CA ARG A 162 -6.84 -30.38 13.02
C ARG A 162 -7.22 -29.97 14.44
N GLY A 163 -8.09 -28.98 14.62
CA GLY A 163 -8.49 -28.46 15.94
C GLY A 163 -7.43 -27.62 16.66
N LEU A 164 -6.36 -27.22 15.98
CA LEU A 164 -5.32 -26.35 16.55
C LEU A 164 -5.70 -24.86 16.45
N VAL A 165 -6.50 -24.47 15.45
CA VAL A 165 -6.91 -23.08 15.25
C VAL A 165 -8.43 -22.94 15.34
N SER A 166 -8.90 -22.00 16.15
CA SER A 166 -10.29 -21.55 16.15
C SER A 166 -10.40 -20.23 15.40
N LEU A 167 -11.03 -20.24 14.24
CA LEU A 167 -11.34 -19.04 13.45
C LEU A 167 -12.64 -18.42 13.97
N ARG A 168 -12.60 -17.17 14.44
CA ARG A 168 -13.78 -16.46 14.94
C ARG A 168 -13.92 -15.11 14.25
N PHE A 169 -14.62 -15.15 13.12
CA PHE A 169 -15.05 -13.95 12.40
C PHE A 169 -16.20 -13.27 13.14
N ARG A 170 -16.46 -12.01 12.80
CA ARG A 170 -17.46 -11.18 13.47
C ARG A 170 -17.23 -11.06 14.98
N HIS A 171 -15.99 -11.23 15.44
CA HIS A 171 -15.59 -11.02 16.83
C HIS A 171 -14.75 -9.74 16.88
N ARG A 172 -15.39 -8.67 17.32
CA ARG A 172 -14.75 -7.36 17.42
C ARG A 172 -14.21 -7.17 18.83
N VAL A 173 -12.89 -7.21 18.96
CA VAL A 173 -12.20 -6.92 20.22
C VAL A 173 -12.43 -5.45 20.61
N ASN A 174 -12.86 -5.24 21.84
CA ASN A 174 -13.09 -3.92 22.43
C ASN A 174 -12.09 -3.60 23.55
N GLY A 175 -11.45 -4.61 24.15
CA GLY A 175 -10.50 -4.42 25.24
C GLY A 175 -9.52 -5.58 25.39
N LEU A 176 -8.38 -5.29 26.01
CA LEU A 176 -7.41 -6.27 26.48
C LEU A 176 -7.63 -6.48 27.98
N THR A 177 -7.73 -7.74 28.42
CA THR A 177 -7.91 -8.06 29.84
C THR A 177 -6.57 -8.23 30.54
N THR A 178 -6.52 -7.89 31.81
CA THR A 178 -5.31 -8.01 32.63
C THR A 178 -5.58 -8.75 33.94
N SER A 179 -4.58 -9.50 34.40
CA SER A 179 -4.50 -10.06 35.75
C SER A 179 -3.11 -9.81 36.32
N GLY A 180 -3.02 -9.21 37.51
CA GLY A 180 -1.72 -8.92 38.15
C GLY A 180 -0.80 -8.01 37.31
N GLY A 181 -1.37 -7.10 36.51
CA GLY A 181 -0.60 -6.22 35.62
C GLY A 181 -0.11 -6.88 34.33
N VAL A 182 -0.49 -8.13 34.06
CA VAL A 182 -0.12 -8.88 32.86
C VAL A 182 -1.35 -9.06 31.98
N ILE A 183 -1.21 -8.83 30.68
CA ILE A 183 -2.25 -9.10 29.68
C ILE A 183 -2.48 -10.61 29.61
N ASP A 184 -3.73 -11.03 29.79
CA ASP A 184 -4.10 -12.45 29.88
C ASP A 184 -5.29 -12.81 28.97
N GLY A 185 -5.74 -11.90 28.10
CA GLY A 185 -6.88 -12.13 27.23
C GLY A 185 -7.43 -10.90 26.53
N VAL A 186 -8.60 -11.09 25.93
CA VAL A 186 -9.37 -10.08 25.20
C VAL A 186 -10.85 -10.17 25.56
N GLU A 187 -11.55 -9.06 25.41
CA GLU A 187 -13.01 -9.00 25.50
C GLU A 187 -13.58 -8.13 24.37
N GLY A 188 -14.84 -8.37 24.02
CA GLY A 188 -15.48 -7.63 22.94
C GLY A 188 -16.88 -8.08 22.57
N ASP A 189 -17.30 -7.69 21.37
CA ASP A 189 -18.64 -7.95 20.85
C ASP A 189 -18.60 -9.02 19.75
N ILE A 190 -19.65 -9.83 19.72
CA ILE A 190 -20.00 -10.64 18.55
C ILE A 190 -20.92 -9.79 17.68
N LEU A 191 -20.50 -9.51 16.44
CA LEU A 191 -21.27 -8.75 15.46
C LEU A 191 -22.23 -9.67 14.70
N GLU A 192 -23.32 -9.10 14.19
CA GLU A 192 -24.24 -9.85 13.34
C GLU A 192 -23.53 -10.46 12.11
N PRO A 193 -23.97 -11.63 11.62
CA PRO A 193 -23.46 -12.23 10.39
C PRO A 193 -23.56 -11.27 9.21
N THR A 194 -22.68 -11.44 8.21
CA THR A 194 -22.68 -10.58 7.04
C THR A 194 -22.39 -11.38 5.76
N SER A 195 -23.03 -10.97 4.67
CA SER A 195 -22.85 -11.51 3.32
C SER A 195 -22.36 -10.45 2.33
N VAL A 196 -21.96 -9.27 2.81
CA VAL A 196 -21.46 -8.20 1.93
C VAL A 196 -20.18 -8.67 1.21
N PRO A 197 -19.93 -8.23 -0.03
CA PRO A 197 -18.72 -8.58 -0.75
C PRO A 197 -17.44 -8.18 0.01
N ARG A 198 -16.33 -8.86 -0.30
CA ARG A 198 -15.00 -8.51 0.26
C ARG A 198 -14.70 -7.03 0.04
N GLY A 199 -14.18 -6.36 1.06
CA GLY A 199 -13.82 -4.94 1.05
C GLY A 199 -15.00 -3.99 1.30
N ALA A 200 -16.24 -4.39 1.02
CA ALA A 200 -17.41 -3.57 1.30
C ALA A 200 -17.60 -3.36 2.81
N ALA A 201 -18.20 -2.23 3.18
CA ALA A 201 -18.51 -1.93 4.57
C ALA A 201 -19.53 -2.94 5.12
N SER A 202 -19.18 -3.59 6.23
CA SER A 202 -20.07 -4.53 6.94
C SER A 202 -20.64 -3.89 8.20
N SER A 203 -21.79 -4.39 8.67
CA SER A 203 -22.46 -3.87 9.87
C SER A 203 -21.59 -3.97 11.13
N ARG A 204 -21.86 -3.08 12.09
CA ARG A 204 -21.20 -2.98 13.40
C ARG A 204 -22.17 -3.24 14.57
N VAL A 205 -23.37 -3.73 14.28
CA VAL A 205 -24.39 -4.10 15.28
C VAL A 205 -23.91 -5.34 16.06
N ALA A 206 -23.88 -5.22 17.38
CA ALA A 206 -23.54 -6.31 18.29
C ALA A 206 -24.77 -7.18 18.58
N THR A 207 -24.61 -8.50 18.52
CA THR A 207 -25.62 -9.50 18.86
C THR A 207 -25.27 -10.29 20.13
N GLY A 208 -24.09 -10.06 20.70
CA GLY A 208 -23.62 -10.68 21.93
C GLY A 208 -22.24 -10.15 22.33
N SER A 209 -21.70 -10.68 23.43
CA SER A 209 -20.36 -10.36 23.92
C SER A 209 -19.52 -11.61 24.11
N PHE A 210 -18.20 -11.44 24.21
CA PHE A 210 -17.26 -12.51 24.52
C PHE A 210 -16.13 -12.01 25.44
N ALA A 211 -15.56 -12.94 26.19
CA ALA A 211 -14.29 -12.78 26.89
C ALA A 211 -13.48 -14.07 26.72
N LEU A 212 -12.20 -13.96 26.37
CA LEU A 212 -11.32 -15.08 26.08
C LEU A 212 -9.98 -14.89 26.77
N LYS A 213 -9.44 -15.97 27.33
CA LYS A 213 -8.15 -15.99 28.06
C LYS A 213 -7.10 -16.81 27.32
N ALA A 214 -5.89 -16.28 27.25
CA ALA A 214 -4.72 -16.95 26.69
C ALA A 214 -3.43 -16.47 27.36
N GLN A 215 -2.34 -17.22 27.17
CA GLN A 215 -1.03 -16.84 27.72
C GLN A 215 -0.47 -15.59 27.04
N ALA A 216 -0.77 -15.38 25.77
CA ALA A 216 -0.33 -14.24 24.99
C ALA A 216 -1.42 -13.74 24.04
N VAL A 217 -1.39 -12.44 23.76
CA VAL A 217 -2.23 -11.78 22.76
C VAL A 217 -1.32 -11.10 21.73
N LEU A 218 -1.52 -11.40 20.45
CA LEU A 218 -0.85 -10.72 19.34
C LEU A 218 -1.85 -9.82 18.62
N VAL A 219 -1.55 -8.53 18.56
CA VAL A 219 -2.38 -7.54 17.84
C VAL A 219 -1.80 -7.34 16.43
N THR A 220 -2.55 -7.75 15.41
CA THR A 220 -2.17 -7.71 13.98
C THR A 220 -3.26 -7.03 13.16
N SER A 221 -3.77 -5.91 13.66
CA SER A 221 -5.01 -5.25 13.21
C SER A 221 -4.87 -4.28 12.03
N GLY A 222 -3.66 -4.09 11.50
CA GLY A 222 -3.42 -3.16 10.38
C GLY A 222 -3.32 -1.68 10.78
N GLY A 223 -3.46 -0.81 9.78
CA GLY A 223 -3.25 0.63 9.88
C GLY A 223 -4.54 1.45 10.09
N ILE A 224 -4.43 2.76 9.87
CA ILE A 224 -5.51 3.74 10.06
C ILE A 224 -6.12 4.28 8.76
N GLY A 225 -5.64 3.82 7.60
CA GLY A 225 -5.89 4.49 6.31
C GLY A 225 -7.36 4.58 5.88
N GLY A 226 -8.23 3.73 6.42
CA GLY A 226 -9.68 3.76 6.20
C GLY A 226 -10.43 4.70 7.15
N ASN A 227 -9.73 5.30 8.12
CA ASN A 227 -10.30 6.19 9.13
C ASN A 227 -9.74 7.62 8.97
N PHE A 228 -10.44 8.43 8.17
CA PHE A 228 -10.02 9.80 7.87
C PHE A 228 -9.96 10.72 9.09
N ASP A 229 -10.70 10.43 10.16
CA ASP A 229 -10.63 11.23 11.38
C ASP A 229 -9.33 10.97 12.15
N LEU A 230 -8.87 9.72 12.20
CA LEU A 230 -7.55 9.41 12.74
C LEU A 230 -6.42 9.90 11.83
N VAL A 231 -6.58 9.82 10.51
CA VAL A 231 -5.62 10.42 9.56
C VAL A 231 -5.51 11.93 9.81
N ARG A 232 -6.64 12.64 9.90
CA ARG A 232 -6.68 14.08 10.24
C ARG A 232 -6.01 14.38 11.57
N LYS A 233 -6.37 13.63 12.61
CA LYS A 233 -5.86 13.84 13.98
C LYS A 233 -4.33 13.72 14.05
N ASN A 234 -3.75 12.83 13.27
CA ASN A 234 -2.31 12.57 13.29
C ASN A 234 -1.57 13.21 12.09
N TRP A 235 -2.24 14.04 11.30
CA TRP A 235 -1.64 14.65 10.10
C TRP A 235 -0.39 15.46 10.48
N PRO A 236 0.76 15.21 9.83
CA PRO A 236 2.01 15.85 10.20
C PRO A 236 2.01 17.35 9.84
N GLU A 237 2.28 18.19 10.84
CA GLU A 237 2.31 19.65 10.70
C GLU A 237 3.26 20.11 9.57
N ARG A 238 4.40 19.44 9.39
CA ARG A 238 5.38 19.77 8.34
C ARG A 238 4.81 19.75 6.92
N LEU A 239 3.74 18.98 6.68
CA LEU A 239 3.08 18.89 5.38
C LEU A 239 2.11 20.05 5.12
N GLY A 240 1.79 20.87 6.13
CA GLY A 240 0.82 21.96 6.00
C GLY A 240 -0.63 21.51 6.21
N LYS A 241 -1.60 22.26 5.67
CA LYS A 241 -3.04 21.96 5.84
C LYS A 241 -3.41 20.72 5.03
N LEU A 242 -3.95 19.69 5.68
CA LEU A 242 -4.52 18.53 5.00
C LEU A 242 -5.56 18.96 3.93
N PRO A 243 -5.51 18.38 2.71
CA PRO A 243 -6.55 18.60 1.71
C PRO A 243 -7.96 18.24 2.19
N ASP A 244 -8.95 19.05 1.82
CA ASP A 244 -10.35 18.83 2.24
C ASP A 244 -10.93 17.53 1.61
N PHE A 245 -10.51 17.20 0.39
CA PHE A 245 -10.88 15.97 -0.32
C PHE A 245 -9.75 14.95 -0.25
N LEU A 246 -10.10 13.72 0.15
CA LEU A 246 -9.19 12.57 0.21
C LEU A 246 -9.84 11.34 -0.42
N VAL A 247 -9.01 10.48 -1.00
CA VAL A 247 -9.40 9.13 -1.42
C VAL A 247 -8.73 8.10 -0.52
N SER A 248 -9.38 6.94 -0.34
CA SER A 248 -8.87 5.82 0.45
C SER A 248 -8.42 4.69 -0.46
N GLY A 249 -7.14 4.33 -0.37
CA GLY A 249 -6.58 3.14 -1.00
C GLY A 249 -6.85 1.85 -0.23
N VAL A 250 -7.63 1.89 0.86
CA VAL A 250 -7.86 0.74 1.74
C VAL A 250 -9.33 0.64 2.17
N PRO A 251 -9.83 -0.58 2.46
CA PRO A 251 -11.19 -0.77 2.96
C PRO A 251 -11.47 -0.05 4.28
N ALA A 252 -12.75 0.22 4.55
CA ALA A 252 -13.22 0.91 5.76
C ALA A 252 -12.85 0.21 7.08
N HIS A 253 -12.59 -1.11 7.06
CA HIS A 253 -12.18 -1.86 8.24
C HIS A 253 -10.71 -1.68 8.63
N VAL A 254 -9.91 -0.95 7.83
CA VAL A 254 -8.54 -0.53 8.18
C VAL A 254 -8.63 0.74 9.03
N ASP A 255 -9.20 0.59 10.21
CA ASP A 255 -9.77 1.68 11.00
C ASP A 255 -8.88 2.19 12.16
N GLY A 256 -7.75 1.51 12.42
CA GLY A 256 -6.82 1.87 13.49
C GLY A 256 -7.27 1.53 14.91
N ARG A 257 -8.47 0.96 15.10
CA ARG A 257 -9.10 0.85 16.42
C ARG A 257 -8.22 0.15 17.46
N MET A 258 -7.65 -0.98 17.08
CA MET A 258 -6.81 -1.78 17.99
C MET A 258 -5.49 -1.09 18.34
N GLN A 259 -5.03 -0.09 17.58
CA GLN A 259 -3.88 0.72 18.00
C GLN A 259 -4.23 1.52 19.26
N LEU A 260 -5.41 2.16 19.28
CA LEU A 260 -5.88 2.93 20.44
C LEU A 260 -6.13 2.03 21.66
N ILE A 261 -6.79 0.88 21.47
CA ILE A 261 -7.01 -0.10 22.56
C ILE A 261 -5.67 -0.61 23.12
N THR A 262 -4.69 -0.84 22.25
CA THR A 262 -3.35 -1.28 22.68
C THR A 262 -2.65 -0.18 23.48
N GLU A 263 -2.82 1.09 23.10
CA GLU A 263 -2.30 2.22 23.86
C GLU A 263 -2.95 2.36 25.24
N GLU A 264 -4.27 2.27 25.31
CA GLU A 264 -5.04 2.32 26.56
C GLU A 264 -4.62 1.20 27.53
N ALA A 265 -4.18 0.05 27.00
CA ALA A 265 -3.62 -1.06 27.77
C ALA A 265 -2.14 -0.88 28.18
N GLY A 266 -1.54 0.29 27.92
CA GLY A 266 -0.15 0.62 28.28
C GLY A 266 0.87 0.43 27.16
N GLY A 267 0.42 0.08 25.95
CA GLY A 267 1.29 0.03 24.77
C GLY A 267 1.75 1.44 24.36
N ARG A 268 3.01 1.58 23.97
CA ARG A 268 3.52 2.87 23.47
C ARG A 268 3.38 2.93 21.94
N LEU A 269 2.59 3.88 21.46
CA LEU A 269 2.51 4.22 20.03
C LEU A 269 3.50 5.34 19.71
N VAL A 270 4.37 5.11 18.72
CA VAL A 270 5.40 6.06 18.25
C VAL A 270 5.13 6.47 16.82
N ASN A 271 5.73 7.59 16.38
CA ASN A 271 5.73 8.00 14.96
C ASN A 271 4.34 8.14 14.31
N ARG A 272 3.34 8.56 15.08
CA ARG A 272 1.93 8.71 14.63
C ARG A 272 1.78 9.61 13.40
N ASP A 273 2.65 10.60 13.31
CA ASP A 273 2.70 11.61 12.26
C ASP A 273 3.51 11.18 11.03
N ARG A 274 4.27 10.07 11.12
CA ARG A 274 4.99 9.51 9.96
C ARG A 274 4.01 8.71 9.09
N MET A 275 3.26 9.43 8.27
CA MET A 275 2.30 8.85 7.33
C MET A 275 2.84 8.77 5.90
N TRP A 276 2.41 7.73 5.20
CA TRP A 276 2.72 7.54 3.78
C TRP A 276 1.46 7.72 2.93
N HIS A 277 1.38 8.84 2.21
CA HIS A 277 0.28 9.13 1.29
C HIS A 277 0.79 9.11 -0.14
N TYR A 278 0.23 8.22 -0.96
CA TYR A 278 0.47 8.26 -2.40
C TYR A 278 -0.26 9.44 -3.01
N VAL A 279 0.48 10.29 -3.72
CA VAL A 279 -0.02 11.50 -4.37
C VAL A 279 -0.53 11.25 -5.79
N GLU A 280 -0.30 10.05 -6.31
CA GLU A 280 -0.82 9.58 -7.59
C GLU A 280 -2.18 8.86 -7.43
N GLY A 281 -2.95 9.23 -6.41
CA GLY A 281 -4.26 8.64 -6.12
C GLY A 281 -5.38 9.28 -6.95
N ILE A 282 -6.17 8.45 -7.61
CA ILE A 282 -7.36 8.84 -8.37
C ILE A 282 -8.61 8.15 -7.80
N ARG A 283 -9.79 8.74 -8.01
CA ARG A 283 -11.08 8.15 -7.68
C ARG A 283 -11.29 6.89 -8.53
N ASN A 284 -11.63 5.79 -7.87
CA ASN A 284 -12.00 4.57 -8.58
C ASN A 284 -13.36 4.76 -9.26
N HIS A 285 -13.46 4.41 -10.54
CA HIS A 285 -14.71 4.47 -11.29
C HIS A 285 -15.71 3.36 -10.89
N ASP A 286 -15.21 2.29 -10.27
CA ASP A 286 -15.99 1.16 -9.75
C ASP A 286 -15.61 0.91 -8.27
N PRO A 287 -16.11 1.73 -7.33
CA PRO A 287 -15.69 1.71 -5.94
C PRO A 287 -16.19 0.47 -5.20
N ILE A 288 -15.32 -0.16 -4.39
CA ILE A 288 -15.63 -1.33 -3.55
C ILE A 288 -15.92 -0.89 -2.10
N TRP A 289 -15.27 0.18 -1.66
CA TRP A 289 -15.43 0.79 -0.33
C TRP A 289 -15.66 2.31 -0.44
N PRO A 290 -16.11 2.97 0.64
CA PRO A 290 -16.28 4.42 0.66
C PRO A 290 -15.00 5.15 0.31
N HIS A 291 -15.09 6.17 -0.55
CA HIS A 291 -13.96 6.97 -1.03
C HIS A 291 -12.87 6.14 -1.75
N HIS A 292 -13.19 4.99 -2.33
CA HIS A 292 -12.21 4.11 -2.99
C HIS A 292 -11.35 4.89 -4.01
N GLY A 293 -10.06 5.00 -3.72
CA GLY A 293 -9.04 5.51 -4.62
C GLY A 293 -8.08 4.42 -5.07
N ILE A 294 -7.50 4.59 -6.25
CA ILE A 294 -6.47 3.73 -6.81
C ILE A 294 -5.23 4.57 -7.08
N ARG A 295 -4.05 4.06 -6.72
CA ARG A 295 -2.78 4.67 -7.12
C ARG A 295 -2.48 4.28 -8.56
N ILE A 296 -2.19 5.27 -9.40
CA ILE A 296 -1.62 5.05 -10.71
C ILE A 296 -0.10 4.83 -10.60
N LEU A 297 0.44 3.98 -11.45
CA LEU A 297 1.87 3.82 -11.67
C LEU A 297 2.15 4.50 -13.02
N PRO A 298 2.45 5.81 -13.03
CA PRO A 298 2.38 6.64 -14.24
C PRO A 298 3.53 6.43 -15.22
N GLY A 299 4.57 5.69 -14.83
CA GLY A 299 5.83 5.65 -15.55
C GLY A 299 6.63 6.95 -15.45
N PRO A 300 7.92 6.94 -15.81
CA PRO A 300 8.78 8.12 -15.72
C PRO A 300 8.48 9.18 -16.79
N SER A 301 7.77 8.84 -17.88
CA SER A 301 7.67 9.73 -19.05
C SER A 301 6.62 10.84 -18.91
N SER A 302 5.67 10.71 -17.99
CA SER A 302 4.59 11.69 -17.79
C SER A 302 5.12 13.03 -17.27
N ILE A 303 4.55 14.15 -17.71
CA ILE A 303 4.80 15.45 -17.10
C ILE A 303 3.93 15.55 -15.84
N TRP A 304 4.53 15.96 -14.73
CA TRP A 304 3.80 16.19 -13.49
C TRP A 304 3.75 17.68 -13.16
N LEU A 305 2.53 18.23 -13.13
CA LEU A 305 2.27 19.63 -12.86
C LEU A 305 1.56 19.79 -11.51
N ASP A 306 1.82 20.91 -10.83
CA ASP A 306 0.97 21.37 -9.74
C ASP A 306 -0.41 21.80 -10.26
N ALA A 307 -1.32 22.16 -9.35
CA ALA A 307 -2.66 22.61 -9.70
C ALA A 307 -2.69 23.87 -10.60
N THR A 308 -1.62 24.66 -10.64
CA THR A 308 -1.48 25.88 -11.44
C THR A 308 -0.84 25.64 -12.81
N GLY A 309 -0.52 24.39 -13.13
CA GLY A 309 0.06 24.01 -14.42
C GLY A 309 1.56 24.21 -14.48
N LYS A 310 2.22 24.51 -13.36
CA LYS A 310 3.68 24.56 -13.29
C LYS A 310 4.22 23.17 -13.04
N ARG A 311 5.26 22.79 -13.76
CA ARG A 311 5.93 21.50 -13.55
C ARG A 311 6.52 21.42 -12.16
N LEU A 312 6.35 20.28 -11.51
CA LEU A 312 6.95 20.04 -10.20
C LEU A 312 8.48 20.10 -10.32
N PRO A 313 9.18 20.75 -9.35
CA PRO A 313 10.62 20.86 -9.39
C PRO A 313 11.30 19.52 -9.07
N ALA A 314 12.55 19.33 -9.49
CA ALA A 314 13.34 18.19 -9.02
C ALA A 314 13.41 18.19 -7.47
N PRO A 315 13.32 17.03 -6.81
CA PRO A 315 13.25 15.67 -7.38
C PRO A 315 11.82 15.11 -7.56
N ASN A 316 10.79 15.96 -7.60
CA ASN A 316 9.37 15.58 -7.62
C ASN A 316 8.92 15.07 -9.00
N PHE A 317 9.56 14.00 -9.46
CA PHE A 317 9.25 13.31 -10.70
C PHE A 317 8.30 12.13 -10.43
N PRO A 318 7.56 11.67 -11.46
CA PRO A 318 6.72 10.48 -11.34
C PRO A 318 7.49 9.27 -10.77
N GLY A 319 7.04 8.71 -9.64
CA GLY A 319 7.65 7.52 -9.02
C GLY A 319 9.04 7.75 -8.39
N PHE A 320 9.41 9.00 -8.07
CA PHE A 320 10.67 9.34 -7.39
C PHE A 320 10.50 9.44 -5.87
N ASP A 321 10.04 10.59 -5.37
CA ASP A 321 9.93 10.87 -3.94
C ASP A 321 8.50 11.31 -3.61
N THR A 322 7.66 10.34 -3.23
CA THR A 322 6.25 10.61 -2.94
C THR A 322 6.06 11.58 -1.78
N LEU A 323 6.93 11.56 -0.76
CA LEU A 323 6.79 12.45 0.40
C LEU A 323 7.17 13.90 0.07
N SER A 324 8.21 14.09 -0.73
CA SER A 324 8.59 15.44 -1.22
C SER A 324 7.53 15.99 -2.17
N SER A 325 6.99 15.17 -3.09
CA SER A 325 5.87 15.56 -3.95
C SER A 325 4.62 15.92 -3.14
N LEU A 326 4.31 15.13 -2.11
CA LEU A 326 3.18 15.40 -1.20
C LEU A 326 3.34 16.74 -0.51
N GLU A 327 4.51 16.99 0.08
CA GLU A 327 4.80 18.24 0.76
C GLU A 327 4.69 19.43 -0.20
N HIS A 328 5.21 19.30 -1.42
CA HIS A 328 5.13 20.34 -2.44
C HIS A 328 3.68 20.64 -2.84
N ILE A 329 2.89 19.60 -3.16
CA ILE A 329 1.49 19.75 -3.59
C ILE A 329 0.66 20.38 -2.47
N VAL A 330 0.78 19.87 -1.24
CA VAL A 330 -0.02 20.39 -0.12
C VAL A 330 0.36 21.83 0.22
N LYS A 331 1.65 22.18 0.20
CA LYS A 331 2.11 23.56 0.43
C LYS A 331 1.74 24.54 -0.68
N SER A 332 1.40 24.06 -1.87
CA SER A 332 0.84 24.92 -2.92
C SER A 332 -0.58 25.41 -2.58
N GLY A 333 -1.19 24.91 -1.49
CA GLY A 333 -2.54 25.26 -1.08
C GLY A 333 -3.64 24.52 -1.85
N HIS A 334 -3.27 23.53 -2.65
CA HIS A 334 -4.19 22.76 -3.49
C HIS A 334 -4.18 21.27 -3.11
N GLY A 335 -5.33 20.61 -3.26
CA GLY A 335 -5.50 19.19 -2.94
C GLY A 335 -5.28 18.23 -4.11
N TYR A 336 -4.77 18.72 -5.24
CA TYR A 336 -4.62 17.95 -6.48
C TYR A 336 -3.41 18.43 -7.30
N SER A 337 -3.01 17.58 -8.24
CA SER A 337 -1.94 17.81 -9.21
C SER A 337 -2.32 17.14 -10.53
N TRP A 338 -1.58 17.41 -11.62
CA TRP A 338 -1.90 16.87 -12.94
C TRP A 338 -0.77 16.02 -13.50
N PHE A 339 -1.09 14.80 -13.91
CA PHE A 339 -0.25 14.05 -14.83
C PHE A 339 -0.70 14.32 -16.27
N VAL A 340 0.21 14.83 -17.10
CA VAL A 340 -0.02 15.09 -18.53
C VAL A 340 0.83 14.11 -19.33
N LEU A 341 0.16 13.32 -20.17
CA LEU A 341 0.78 12.24 -20.92
C LEU A 341 0.07 11.98 -22.24
N SER A 342 0.80 11.43 -23.21
CA SER A 342 0.25 11.05 -24.50
C SER A 342 -0.31 9.64 -24.49
N ARG A 343 -1.11 9.31 -25.52
CA ARG A 343 -1.60 7.94 -25.75
C ARG A 343 -0.45 6.92 -25.92
N ALA A 344 0.72 7.37 -26.39
CA ALA A 344 1.89 6.51 -26.51
C ALA A 344 2.49 6.14 -25.15
N ILE A 345 2.53 7.10 -24.20
CA ILE A 345 3.03 6.88 -22.84
C ILE A 345 2.08 5.98 -22.07
N ILE A 346 0.78 6.32 -22.02
CA ILE A 346 -0.19 5.59 -21.20
C ILE A 346 -0.30 4.11 -21.60
N LYS A 347 -0.12 3.81 -22.89
CA LYS A 347 -0.13 2.45 -23.42
C LYS A 347 1.06 1.61 -22.99
N LYS A 348 2.22 2.22 -22.77
CA LYS A 348 3.47 1.51 -22.48
C LYS A 348 3.79 1.42 -20.99
N GLU A 349 3.51 2.49 -20.26
CA GLU A 349 4.08 2.67 -18.92
C GLU A 349 3.03 2.68 -17.80
N PHE A 350 1.76 2.93 -18.13
CA PHE A 350 0.73 3.13 -17.12
C PHE A 350 0.21 1.81 -16.57
N ALA A 351 0.23 1.68 -15.26
CA ALA A 351 -0.39 0.58 -14.53
C ALA A 351 -1.17 1.09 -13.31
N LEU A 352 -1.91 0.18 -12.67
CA LEU A 352 -2.72 0.47 -11.48
C LEU A 352 -2.25 -0.46 -10.36
N SER A 353 -2.21 0.01 -9.11
CA SER A 353 -1.61 -0.75 -8.00
C SER A 353 -2.52 -1.83 -7.38
N GLY A 354 -3.83 -1.81 -7.61
CA GLY A 354 -4.77 -2.76 -7.00
C GLY A 354 -4.65 -4.18 -7.58
N SER A 355 -4.75 -5.22 -6.75
CA SER A 355 -4.77 -6.61 -7.24
C SER A 355 -5.95 -6.86 -8.18
N GLU A 356 -7.09 -6.23 -7.92
CA GLU A 356 -8.30 -6.25 -8.74
C GLU A 356 -8.12 -5.55 -10.09
N GLN A 357 -7.15 -4.64 -10.21
CA GLN A 357 -6.81 -3.95 -11.46
C GLN A 357 -5.79 -4.71 -12.32
N ASN A 358 -5.30 -5.86 -11.85
CA ASN A 358 -4.26 -6.65 -12.53
C ASN A 358 -4.67 -8.11 -12.71
N PRO A 359 -5.79 -8.39 -13.40
CA PRO A 359 -6.36 -9.74 -13.48
C PRO A 359 -5.40 -10.76 -14.10
N ASP A 360 -4.51 -10.36 -15.00
CA ASP A 360 -3.50 -11.22 -15.60
C ASP A 360 -2.44 -11.69 -14.58
N LEU A 361 -1.93 -10.78 -13.75
CA LEU A 361 -0.97 -11.13 -12.68
C LEU A 361 -1.68 -11.86 -11.54
N THR A 362 -2.84 -11.35 -11.10
CA THR A 362 -3.61 -11.87 -9.96
C THR A 362 -4.12 -13.29 -10.24
N ASN A 363 -4.64 -13.55 -11.44
CA ASN A 363 -5.11 -14.88 -11.83
C ASN A 363 -3.99 -15.79 -12.36
N LYS A 364 -2.71 -15.36 -12.26
CA LYS A 364 -1.55 -16.14 -12.70
C LYS A 364 -1.64 -16.56 -14.18
N SER A 365 -2.17 -15.68 -15.02
CA SER A 365 -2.40 -15.94 -16.45
C SER A 365 -1.17 -15.61 -17.29
N ILE A 366 -0.43 -16.63 -17.72
CA ILE A 366 0.74 -16.47 -18.60
C ILE A 366 0.34 -15.82 -19.92
N THR A 367 -0.77 -16.26 -20.52
CA THR A 367 -1.30 -15.68 -21.77
C THR A 367 -1.75 -14.23 -21.56
N GLY A 368 -2.36 -13.93 -20.41
CA GLY A 368 -2.74 -12.56 -20.02
C GLY A 368 -1.53 -11.64 -19.96
N VAL A 369 -0.45 -12.07 -19.30
CA VAL A 369 0.80 -11.28 -19.22
C VAL A 369 1.43 -11.08 -20.60
N LEU A 370 1.52 -12.13 -21.41
CA LEU A 370 2.08 -12.02 -22.77
C LEU A 370 1.27 -11.08 -23.65
N SER A 371 -0.05 -10.97 -23.44
CA SER A 371 -0.90 -10.03 -24.19
C SER A 371 -0.56 -8.56 -23.92
N ARG A 372 0.08 -8.23 -22.78
CA ARG A 372 0.58 -6.87 -22.48
C ARG A 372 1.69 -6.42 -23.43
N LEU A 373 2.37 -7.36 -24.12
CA LEU A 373 3.34 -7.03 -25.18
C LEU A 373 2.65 -6.53 -26.47
N GLY A 374 1.32 -6.66 -26.54
CA GLY A 374 0.51 -6.21 -27.66
C GLY A 374 0.39 -4.68 -27.75
N LYS A 375 -0.28 -4.22 -28.82
CA LYS A 375 -0.47 -2.78 -29.11
C LYS A 375 -1.69 -2.16 -28.39
N GLY A 376 -2.36 -2.86 -27.47
CA GLY A 376 -3.55 -2.35 -26.78
C GLY A 376 -3.25 -1.80 -25.39
N LEU A 377 -4.13 -0.94 -24.88
CA LEU A 377 -4.16 -0.60 -23.45
C LEU A 377 -4.68 -1.81 -22.66
N PRO A 378 -4.16 -2.08 -21.45
CA PRO A 378 -4.80 -3.04 -20.56
C PRO A 378 -6.27 -2.64 -20.32
N PRO A 379 -7.24 -3.58 -20.35
CA PRO A 379 -8.65 -3.26 -20.20
C PRO A 379 -8.99 -2.40 -18.96
N PRO A 380 -8.37 -2.62 -17.76
CA PRO A 380 -8.59 -1.75 -16.61
C PRO A 380 -8.18 -0.29 -16.86
N VAL A 381 -7.02 -0.06 -17.51
CA VAL A 381 -6.56 1.29 -17.85
C VAL A 381 -7.51 1.95 -18.86
N GLN A 382 -7.98 1.20 -19.85
CA GLN A 382 -8.99 1.71 -20.79
C GLN A 382 -10.29 2.10 -20.08
N ALA A 383 -10.78 1.30 -19.12
CA ALA A 383 -11.98 1.62 -18.36
C ALA A 383 -11.84 2.92 -17.56
N PHE A 384 -10.65 3.20 -17.01
CA PHE A 384 -10.37 4.48 -16.36
C PHE A 384 -10.35 5.67 -17.33
N LEU A 385 -9.85 5.50 -18.55
CA LEU A 385 -9.95 6.54 -19.58
C LEU A 385 -11.40 6.84 -19.97
N ASP A 386 -12.22 5.80 -20.05
CA ASP A 386 -13.60 5.92 -20.54
C ASP A 386 -14.58 6.41 -19.46
N LYS A 387 -14.33 6.07 -18.19
CA LYS A 387 -15.29 6.24 -17.08
C LYS A 387 -14.73 7.00 -15.87
N GLY A 388 -13.41 7.18 -15.80
CA GLY A 388 -12.75 7.77 -14.64
C GLY A 388 -13.06 9.25 -14.51
N ALA A 389 -13.57 9.66 -13.35
CA ALA A 389 -13.91 11.05 -13.09
C ALA A 389 -12.69 11.99 -13.05
N ASP A 390 -11.48 11.44 -12.92
CA ASP A 390 -10.20 12.17 -12.90
C ASP A 390 -9.45 12.11 -14.24
N PHE A 391 -10.05 11.53 -15.29
CA PHE A 391 -9.43 11.45 -16.61
C PHE A 391 -10.05 12.44 -17.60
N ILE A 392 -9.18 13.11 -18.34
CA ILE A 392 -9.54 13.99 -19.45
C ILE A 392 -8.67 13.59 -20.64
N VAL A 393 -9.29 13.50 -21.82
CA VAL A 393 -8.60 13.20 -23.08
C VAL A 393 -9.07 14.19 -24.12
N ASP A 394 -8.11 14.85 -24.78
CA ASP A 394 -8.33 15.81 -25.85
C ASP A 394 -7.36 15.59 -27.02
N ALA A 395 -7.71 16.15 -28.17
CA ALA A 395 -6.92 16.04 -29.39
C ALA A 395 -5.75 17.06 -29.46
N ASP A 396 -5.82 18.14 -28.68
CA ASP A 396 -4.80 19.19 -28.63
C ASP A 396 -4.59 19.71 -27.20
N ILE A 397 -3.40 20.26 -26.94
CA ILE A 397 -2.95 20.63 -25.59
C ILE A 397 -3.70 21.86 -25.05
N ARG A 398 -4.08 22.81 -25.92
CA ARG A 398 -4.82 24.00 -25.48
C ARG A 398 -6.24 23.64 -25.05
N SER A 399 -6.91 22.75 -25.79
CA SER A 399 -8.21 22.20 -25.39
C SER A 399 -8.11 21.39 -24.10
N LEU A 400 -7.05 20.58 -23.95
CA LEU A 400 -6.77 19.87 -22.71
C LEU A 400 -6.68 20.82 -21.51
N GLY A 401 -5.88 21.90 -21.62
CA GLY A 401 -5.72 22.89 -20.57
C GLY A 401 -7.05 23.56 -20.16
N ARG A 402 -7.93 23.84 -21.13
CA ARG A 402 -9.29 24.35 -20.84
C ARG A 402 -10.13 23.32 -20.08
N ARG A 403 -10.13 22.06 -20.51
CA ARG A 403 -10.91 21.01 -19.84
C ARG A 403 -10.36 20.63 -18.47
N MET A 404 -9.05 20.74 -18.25
CA MET A 404 -8.44 20.62 -16.91
C MET A 404 -9.06 21.65 -15.96
N ASN A 405 -9.15 22.92 -16.37
CA ASN A 405 -9.81 23.98 -15.61
C ASN A 405 -11.29 23.69 -15.35
N GLU A 406 -12.04 23.26 -16.37
CA GLU A 406 -13.47 22.91 -16.26
C GLU A 406 -13.71 21.78 -15.26
N LEU A 407 -12.87 20.73 -15.25
CA LEU A 407 -13.05 19.56 -14.38
C LEU A 407 -13.02 19.93 -12.88
N VAL A 408 -12.13 20.85 -12.51
CA VAL A 408 -11.94 21.28 -11.12
C VAL A 408 -12.67 22.59 -10.79
N GLY A 409 -13.37 23.18 -11.77
CA GLY A 409 -14.10 24.44 -11.61
C GLY A 409 -13.19 25.64 -11.32
N THR A 410 -12.02 25.72 -11.95
CA THR A 410 -11.07 26.82 -11.76
C THR A 410 -10.62 27.45 -13.09
N SER A 411 -9.69 28.40 -13.03
CA SER A 411 -9.03 29.01 -14.19
C SER A 411 -7.51 29.12 -13.95
N LEU A 412 -6.94 28.11 -13.28
CA LEU A 412 -5.54 28.12 -12.83
C LEU A 412 -4.54 27.73 -13.92
N ILE A 413 -4.95 26.87 -14.86
CA ILE A 413 -4.10 26.44 -15.98
C ILE A 413 -4.20 27.47 -17.11
N ASP A 414 -3.06 28.01 -17.55
CA ASP A 414 -2.97 28.72 -18.83
C ASP A 414 -2.74 27.70 -19.96
N PRO A 415 -3.69 27.53 -20.89
CA PRO A 415 -3.56 26.57 -21.99
C PRO A 415 -2.34 26.81 -22.90
N GLU A 416 -1.92 28.06 -23.06
CA GLU A 416 -0.74 28.39 -23.87
C GLU A 416 0.55 28.04 -23.16
N ALA A 417 0.66 28.36 -21.87
CA ALA A 417 1.81 27.97 -21.06
C ALA A 417 1.95 26.43 -20.99
N LEU A 418 0.83 25.71 -20.88
CA LEU A 418 0.83 24.24 -20.89
C LEU A 418 1.39 23.68 -22.20
N GLU A 419 0.95 24.22 -23.34
CA GLU A 419 1.46 23.81 -24.66
C GLU A 419 2.97 24.07 -24.78
N GLN A 420 3.42 25.24 -24.31
CA GLN A 420 4.84 25.61 -24.32
C GLN A 420 5.69 24.66 -23.46
N GLU A 421 5.21 24.27 -22.28
CA GLU A 421 5.91 23.31 -21.40
C GLU A 421 6.03 21.93 -22.05
N VAL A 422 4.95 21.40 -22.64
CA VAL A 422 4.98 20.11 -23.35
C VAL A 422 5.96 20.15 -24.52
N GLN A 423 5.90 21.20 -25.35
CA GLN A 423 6.81 21.36 -26.49
C GLN A 423 8.27 21.58 -26.05
N ALA A 424 8.51 22.20 -24.89
CA ALA A 424 9.85 22.34 -24.34
C ALA A 424 10.43 20.98 -23.93
N ARG A 425 9.64 20.13 -23.26
CA ARG A 425 10.04 18.76 -22.92
C ARG A 425 10.31 17.91 -24.16
N ASP A 426 9.39 17.91 -25.13
CA ASP A 426 9.55 17.11 -26.35
C ASP A 426 10.85 17.45 -27.09
N ARG A 427 11.20 18.75 -27.18
CA ARG A 427 12.48 19.20 -27.75
C ARG A 427 13.71 18.74 -26.97
N GLN A 428 13.60 18.47 -25.67
CA GLN A 428 14.71 17.94 -24.86
C GLN A 428 14.89 16.45 -25.04
N ILE A 429 13.80 15.69 -25.21
CA ILE A 429 13.86 14.23 -25.41
C ILE A 429 14.59 13.87 -26.70
N ASP A 430 14.43 14.66 -27.76
CA ASP A 430 15.15 14.45 -29.04
C ASP A 430 16.61 14.92 -29.00
N ASN A 431 17.03 15.63 -27.94
CA ASN A 431 18.39 16.12 -27.79
C ASN A 431 19.27 15.07 -27.08
N PRO A 432 20.34 14.54 -27.71
CA PRO A 432 21.21 13.54 -27.10
C PRO A 432 21.84 13.95 -25.77
N PHE A 433 22.01 15.25 -25.51
CA PHE A 433 22.49 15.74 -24.21
C PHE A 433 21.38 15.76 -23.14
N CYS A 434 20.13 16.00 -23.54
CA CYS A 434 18.92 16.15 -22.70
C CYS A 434 19.19 16.67 -21.28
N LYS A 435 19.05 17.99 -21.06
CA LYS A 435 19.19 18.56 -19.71
C LYS A 435 17.92 18.45 -18.86
N ASP A 436 16.84 17.97 -19.46
CA ASP A 436 15.56 17.73 -18.77
C ASP A 436 15.59 16.32 -18.17
N MET A 437 15.40 16.22 -16.85
CA MET A 437 15.48 14.97 -16.08
C MET A 437 14.13 14.29 -15.92
#